data_AF-A0A401S2A8-F1
#
_entry.id   AF-A0A401S2A8-F1
#
_cell.length_a   1.000
_cell.length_b   1.000
_cell.length_c   1.000
_cell.angle_alpha   90.00
_cell.angle_beta   90.00
_cell.angle_gamma   90.00
#
_symmetry.space_group_name_H-M   'P 1'
#
loop_
_entity.id
_entity.type
_entity.pdbx_description
1 polymer ?
#
loop_
_entity_poly.entity_id
_entity_poly.type
_entity_poly.pdbx_seq_one_letter_code
_entity_poly.pdbx_strand_id
1 'polypeptide(L)'
;MVILGIKEVAPRSQNFVKAFEVRQEKDETPSAFLQRLKEATRKYSGMDSDDPVAQGLLKVQFVTKSWPDIQKKLQKLDEWSERQMEELLCEAQKVYEKREDEKQKQKAKMMVAALEEITKRRLGSGDNRKDRGGHERQRLGIRERRQQAGCYHCGKVGHFKWECPGLARERETVSLMTFDEE
;
A
#
# COMPACT_ATOMS: atom_id res chain seq x y z
N MET A 1 40.41 -6.82 63.28
CA MET A 1 38.95 -6.89 63.07
C MET A 1 38.69 -6.58 61.60
N VAL A 2 38.31 -7.58 60.82
CA VAL A 2 37.98 -7.39 59.39
C VAL A 2 36.47 -7.20 59.32
N ILE A 3 36.02 -6.01 58.92
CA ILE A 3 34.60 -5.70 58.73
C ILE A 3 34.20 -6.29 57.38
N LEU A 4 33.64 -7.50 57.39
CA LEU A 4 32.94 -8.07 56.24
C LEU A 4 31.60 -7.33 56.09
N GLY A 5 31.59 -6.32 55.23
CA GLY A 5 30.37 -5.60 54.85
C GLY A 5 29.44 -6.53 54.06
N ILE A 6 28.39 -7.01 54.70
CA ILE A 6 27.28 -7.68 54.02
C ILE A 6 26.51 -6.60 53.26
N LYS A 7 26.73 -6.54 51.95
CA LYS A 7 25.90 -5.75 51.06
C LYS A 7 24.57 -6.51 50.89
N GLU A 8 23.65 -6.30 51.82
CA GLU A 8 22.26 -6.75 51.67
C GLU A 8 21.68 -6.09 50.42
N VAL A 9 21.65 -6.85 49.32
CA VAL A 9 20.87 -6.48 48.14
C VAL A 9 19.44 -6.86 48.48
N ALA A 10 18.58 -5.86 48.74
CA ALA A 10 17.16 -6.09 48.92
C ALA A 10 16.63 -6.95 47.74
N PRO A 11 15.82 -8.01 47.98
CA PRO A 11 15.30 -8.83 46.91
C PRO A 11 14.54 -7.93 45.94
N ARG A 12 14.98 -7.90 44.67
CA ARG A 12 14.24 -7.20 43.60
C ARG A 12 12.81 -7.70 43.64
N SER A 13 11.85 -6.81 43.94
CA SER A 13 10.43 -7.15 43.90
C SER A 13 10.12 -7.75 42.51
N GLN A 14 9.70 -9.01 42.48
CA GLN A 14 9.43 -9.72 41.23
C GLN A 14 8.26 -9.01 40.52
N ASN A 15 8.52 -8.48 39.33
CA ASN A 15 7.53 -7.78 38.52
C ASN A 15 7.11 -8.67 37.34
N PHE A 16 6.29 -9.67 37.64
CA PHE A 16 5.74 -10.60 36.65
C PHE A 16 4.90 -9.89 35.59
N VAL A 17 4.18 -8.82 35.95
CA VAL A 17 3.37 -8.04 35.02
C VAL A 17 4.22 -7.52 33.86
N LYS A 18 5.36 -6.88 34.17
CA LYS A 18 6.30 -6.39 33.15
C LYS A 18 6.95 -7.51 32.35
N ALA A 19 7.24 -8.66 32.97
CA ALA A 19 7.77 -9.83 32.26
C ALA A 19 6.80 -10.35 31.19
N PHE A 20 5.48 -10.23 31.43
CA PHE A 20 4.42 -10.77 30.58
C PHE A 20 3.81 -9.77 29.58
N GLU A 21 4.27 -8.53 29.59
CA GLU A 21 3.87 -7.50 28.62
C GLU A 21 4.57 -7.65 27.27
N VAL A 22 5.67 -8.42 27.21
CA VAL A 22 6.45 -8.64 25.99
C VAL A 22 5.60 -9.38 24.96
N ARG A 23 5.46 -8.79 23.76
CA ARG A 23 4.79 -9.39 22.60
C ARG A 23 5.75 -9.44 21.43
N GLN A 24 5.55 -10.42 20.55
CA GLN A 24 6.27 -10.49 19.30
C GLN A 24 5.91 -9.30 18.41
N GLU A 25 6.90 -8.66 17.83
CA GLU A 25 6.69 -7.58 16.86
C GLU A 25 6.41 -8.14 15.46
N LYS A 26 5.83 -7.33 14.57
CA LYS A 26 5.36 -7.79 13.25
C LYS A 26 6.45 -8.40 12.38
N ASP A 27 7.62 -7.77 12.36
CA ASP A 27 8.77 -8.13 11.52
C ASP A 27 9.87 -8.86 12.33
N GLU A 28 9.62 -9.14 13.62
CA GLU A 28 10.57 -9.83 14.50
C GLU A 28 10.51 -11.35 14.31
N THR A 29 11.68 -11.98 14.21
CA THR A 29 11.77 -13.43 14.10
C THR A 29 11.31 -14.13 15.39
N PRO A 30 10.70 -15.32 15.30
CA PRO A 30 10.34 -16.11 16.47
C PRO A 30 11.51 -16.38 17.44
N SER A 31 12.73 -16.54 16.91
CA SER A 31 13.95 -16.72 17.71
C SER A 31 14.32 -15.49 18.52
N ALA A 32 14.29 -14.29 17.91
CA ALA A 32 14.56 -13.03 18.58
C ALA A 32 13.51 -12.74 19.67
N PHE A 33 12.24 -13.04 19.37
CA PHE A 33 11.15 -12.92 20.33
C PHE A 33 11.36 -13.83 21.55
N LEU A 34 11.71 -15.09 21.33
CA LEU A 34 12.00 -16.03 22.42
C LEU A 34 13.18 -15.56 23.28
N GLN A 35 14.23 -15.00 22.67
CA GLN A 35 15.36 -14.44 23.39
C GLN A 35 14.94 -13.25 24.28
N ARG A 36 14.19 -12.28 23.75
CA ARG A 36 13.66 -11.17 24.57
C ARG A 36 12.76 -11.65 25.70
N LEU A 37 11.98 -12.70 25.46
CA LEU A 37 11.10 -13.27 26.47
C LEU A 37 11.89 -13.92 27.62
N LYS A 38 12.96 -14.66 27.30
CA LYS A 38 13.90 -15.22 28.30
C LYS A 38 14.59 -14.09 29.09
N GLU A 39 15.06 -13.05 28.41
CA GLU A 39 15.69 -11.89 29.05
C GLU A 39 14.73 -11.12 29.97
N ALA A 40 13.49 -10.90 29.54
CA ALA A 40 12.48 -10.22 30.34
C ALA A 40 12.11 -11.04 31.58
N THR A 41 11.97 -12.35 31.44
CA THR A 41 11.75 -13.27 32.56
C THR A 41 12.91 -13.17 33.56
N ARG A 42 14.15 -13.35 33.10
CA ARG A 42 15.34 -13.21 33.96
C ARG A 42 15.43 -11.84 34.65
N LYS A 43 15.15 -10.76 33.92
CA LYS A 43 15.29 -9.38 34.40
C LYS A 43 14.22 -8.99 35.42
N TYR A 44 12.97 -9.39 35.21
CA TYR A 44 11.83 -8.89 35.98
C TYR A 44 11.28 -9.89 36.99
N SER A 45 11.34 -11.20 36.74
CA SER A 45 10.95 -12.22 37.74
C SER A 45 12.13 -12.75 38.55
N GLY A 46 13.37 -12.57 38.07
CA GLY A 46 14.56 -13.15 38.71
C GLY A 46 14.64 -14.67 38.60
N MET A 47 13.75 -15.30 37.82
CA MET A 47 13.79 -16.73 37.55
C MET A 47 14.84 -17.04 36.49
N ASP A 48 15.53 -18.16 36.66
CA ASP A 48 16.38 -18.69 35.61
C ASP A 48 15.53 -19.29 34.49
N SER A 49 16.00 -19.17 33.25
CA SER A 49 15.30 -19.68 32.08
C SER A 49 15.28 -21.21 32.00
N ASP A 50 16.17 -21.86 32.76
CA ASP A 50 16.30 -23.32 32.84
C ASP A 50 15.50 -23.93 34.00
N ASP A 51 14.88 -23.10 34.84
CA ASP A 51 13.97 -23.57 35.89
C ASP A 51 12.69 -24.18 35.26
N PRO A 52 12.21 -25.35 35.73
CA PRO A 52 11.03 -26.00 35.15
C PRO A 52 9.76 -25.14 35.15
N VAL A 53 9.57 -24.32 36.18
CA VAL A 53 8.42 -23.42 36.28
C VAL A 53 8.56 -22.29 35.26
N ALA A 54 9.76 -21.72 35.15
CA ALA A 54 10.07 -20.70 34.15
C ALA A 54 9.90 -21.23 32.71
N GLN A 55 10.31 -22.47 32.43
CA GLN A 55 10.14 -23.08 31.11
C GLN A 55 8.66 -23.26 30.73
N GLY A 56 7.83 -23.76 31.65
CA GLY A 56 6.39 -23.88 31.42
C GLY A 56 5.74 -22.53 31.15
N LEU A 57 6.12 -21.51 31.91
CA LEU A 57 5.65 -20.14 31.73
C LEU A 57 6.11 -19.52 30.41
N LEU A 58 7.37 -19.70 30.03
CA LEU A 58 7.93 -19.26 28.76
C LEU A 58 7.17 -19.87 27.59
N LYS A 59 6.79 -21.16 27.66
CA LYS A 59 5.99 -21.82 26.62
C LYS A 59 4.64 -21.16 26.44
N VAL A 60 3.92 -20.95 27.55
CA VAL A 60 2.60 -20.29 27.52
C VAL A 60 2.71 -18.88 26.95
N GLN A 61 3.71 -18.10 27.39
CA GLN A 61 3.93 -16.74 26.90
C GLN A 61 4.33 -16.73 25.42
N PHE A 62 5.23 -17.63 24.99
CA PHE A 62 5.63 -17.73 23.59
C PHE A 62 4.41 -17.97 22.69
N VAL A 63 3.53 -18.91 23.05
CA VAL A 63 2.32 -19.20 22.25
C VAL A 63 1.32 -18.04 22.28
N THR A 64 1.03 -17.48 23.45
CA THR A 64 -0.04 -16.46 23.62
C THR A 64 0.35 -15.05 23.20
N LYS A 65 1.65 -14.72 23.23
CA LYS A 65 2.19 -13.40 22.91
C LYS A 65 2.91 -13.34 21.56
N SER A 66 3.02 -14.48 20.86
CA SER A 66 3.38 -14.53 19.45
C SER A 66 2.44 -13.70 18.58
N TRP A 67 2.91 -13.35 17.40
CA TRP A 67 2.10 -12.63 16.43
C TRP A 67 0.87 -13.45 16.00
N PRO A 68 -0.29 -12.83 15.67
CA PRO A 68 -1.55 -13.56 15.53
C PRO A 68 -1.60 -14.77 14.57
N ASP A 69 -0.79 -14.84 13.51
CA ASP A 69 -0.76 -16.01 12.63
C ASP A 69 0.05 -17.18 13.22
N ILE A 70 1.20 -16.88 13.84
CA ILE A 70 2.02 -17.84 14.58
C ILE A 70 1.22 -18.35 15.77
N GLN A 71 0.61 -17.46 16.56
CA GLN A 71 -0.27 -17.82 17.67
C GLN A 71 -1.37 -18.80 17.21
N LYS A 72 -2.08 -18.47 16.11
CA LYS A 72 -3.13 -19.35 15.55
C LYS A 72 -2.59 -20.69 15.09
N LYS A 73 -1.36 -20.76 14.57
CA LYS A 73 -0.73 -22.02 14.15
C LYS A 73 -0.36 -22.86 15.38
N LEU A 74 0.28 -22.27 16.38
CA LEU A 74 0.75 -22.98 17.57
C LEU A 74 -0.41 -23.49 18.42
N GLN A 75 -1.47 -22.70 18.59
CA GLN A 75 -2.67 -23.11 19.32
C GLN A 75 -3.44 -24.26 18.66
N LYS A 76 -3.23 -24.49 17.35
CA LYS A 76 -3.82 -25.61 16.61
C LYS A 76 -2.98 -26.88 16.67
N LEU A 77 -1.77 -26.83 17.21
CA LEU A 77 -0.99 -28.04 17.43
C LEU A 77 -1.59 -28.79 18.61
N ASP A 78 -1.98 -30.04 18.40
CA ASP A 78 -2.40 -30.91 19.48
C ASP A 78 -1.28 -31.01 20.51
N GLU A 79 -1.67 -30.93 21.79
CA GLU A 79 -0.79 -31.09 22.94
C GLU A 79 0.44 -30.16 22.89
N TRP A 80 0.28 -28.94 22.39
CA TRP A 80 1.39 -27.97 22.36
C TRP A 80 1.97 -27.68 23.74
N SER A 81 1.20 -27.90 24.82
CA SER A 81 1.65 -27.83 26.21
C SER A 81 2.65 -28.92 26.58
N GLU A 82 2.68 -30.05 25.88
CA GLU A 82 3.59 -31.18 26.15
C GLU A 82 4.83 -31.15 25.24
N ARG A 83 4.75 -30.43 24.12
CA ARG A 83 5.86 -30.26 23.17
C ARG A 83 7.03 -29.49 23.77
N GLN A 84 8.23 -29.78 23.26
CA GLN A 84 9.43 -29.02 23.63
C GLN A 84 9.41 -27.59 23.06
N MET A 85 10.13 -26.68 23.71
CA MET A 85 10.20 -25.27 23.27
C MET A 85 10.75 -25.17 21.84
N GLU A 86 11.71 -26.02 21.50
CA GLU A 86 12.40 -26.09 20.21
C GLU A 86 11.44 -26.49 19.09
N GLU A 87 10.48 -27.38 19.37
CA GLU A 87 9.44 -27.77 18.41
C GLU A 87 8.50 -26.58 18.11
N LEU A 88 8.05 -25.89 19.16
CA LEU A 88 7.20 -24.71 19.02
C LEU A 88 7.93 -23.60 18.25
N LEU A 89 9.22 -23.42 18.52
CA LEU A 89 10.05 -22.45 17.81
C LEU A 89 10.19 -22.80 16.33
N CYS A 90 10.44 -24.08 16.00
CA CYS A 90 10.51 -24.54 14.61
C CYS A 90 9.21 -24.27 13.85
N GLU A 91 8.05 -24.59 14.44
CA GLU A 91 6.75 -24.36 13.81
C GLU A 91 6.45 -22.86 13.64
N ALA A 92 6.82 -22.04 14.62
CA ALA A 92 6.71 -20.59 14.52
C ALA A 92 7.58 -20.03 13.39
N GLN A 93 8.82 -20.52 13.28
CA GLN A 93 9.78 -20.09 12.26
C GLN A 93 9.27 -20.38 10.84
N LYS A 94 8.71 -21.57 10.61
CA LYS A 94 8.09 -21.94 9.31
C LYS A 94 6.98 -20.97 8.91
N VAL A 95 6.14 -20.54 9.85
CA VAL A 95 5.05 -19.59 9.58
C VAL A 95 5.60 -18.22 9.23
N TYR A 96 6.61 -17.76 9.97
CA TYR A 96 7.28 -16.48 9.72
C TYR A 96 7.93 -16.45 8.33
N GLU A 97 8.69 -17.48 7.98
CA GLU A 97 9.36 -17.57 6.67
C GLU A 97 8.35 -17.58 5.53
N LYS A 98 7.28 -18.38 5.65
CA LYS A 98 6.20 -18.39 4.65
C LYS A 98 5.58 -17.00 4.45
N ARG A 99 5.40 -16.22 5.52
CA ARG A 99 4.90 -14.84 5.42
C ARG A 99 5.90 -13.95 4.67
N GLU A 100 7.18 -14.01 5.04
CA GLU A 100 8.19 -13.15 4.41
C GLU A 100 8.39 -13.50 2.93
N ASP A 101 8.31 -14.78 2.57
CA ASP A 101 8.31 -15.24 1.19
C ASP A 101 7.14 -14.65 0.39
N GLU A 102 5.92 -14.68 0.93
CA GLU A 102 4.74 -14.11 0.26
C GLU A 102 4.85 -12.58 0.12
N LYS A 103 5.36 -11.89 1.15
CA LYS A 103 5.66 -10.46 1.10
C LYS A 103 6.71 -10.15 0.03
N GLN A 104 7.75 -10.97 -0.09
CA GLN A 104 8.80 -10.81 -1.09
C GLN A 104 8.29 -11.10 -2.51
N LYS A 105 7.49 -12.15 -2.69
CA LYS A 105 6.80 -12.44 -3.96
C LYS A 105 5.89 -11.29 -4.37
N GLN A 106 5.15 -10.70 -3.43
CA GLN A 106 4.28 -9.56 -3.71
C GLN A 106 5.09 -8.33 -4.13
N LYS A 107 6.21 -8.04 -3.47
CA LYS A 107 7.13 -6.98 -3.88
C LYS A 107 7.69 -7.22 -5.29
N ALA A 108 8.11 -8.45 -5.59
CA ALA A 108 8.60 -8.83 -6.91
C ALA A 108 7.53 -8.66 -7.99
N LYS A 109 6.28 -9.11 -7.73
CA LYS A 109 5.14 -8.91 -8.64
C LYS A 109 4.89 -7.42 -8.92
N MET A 110 4.92 -6.57 -7.90
CA MET A 110 4.76 -5.11 -8.09
C MET A 110 5.91 -4.52 -8.91
N MET A 111 7.16 -4.94 -8.67
CA MET A 111 8.32 -4.48 -9.45
C MET A 111 8.23 -4.90 -10.92
N VAL A 112 7.84 -6.16 -11.19
CA VAL A 112 7.62 -6.66 -12.55
C VAL A 112 6.50 -5.88 -13.24
N ALA A 113 5.36 -5.68 -12.58
CA ALA A 113 4.26 -4.90 -13.13
C ALA A 113 4.66 -3.44 -13.44
N ALA A 114 5.47 -2.81 -12.59
CA ALA A 114 5.99 -1.47 -12.84
C ALA A 114 6.95 -1.44 -14.05
N LEU A 115 7.82 -2.45 -14.18
CA LEU A 115 8.71 -2.58 -15.34
C LEU A 115 7.93 -2.82 -16.63
N GLU A 116 6.93 -3.70 -16.63
CA GLU A 116 6.04 -3.94 -17.76
C GLU A 116 5.30 -2.68 -18.20
N GLU A 117 4.86 -1.86 -17.25
CA GLU A 117 4.21 -0.58 -17.56
C GLU A 117 5.20 0.42 -18.20
N ILE A 118 6.45 0.46 -17.72
CA ILE A 118 7.50 1.29 -18.33
C ILE A 118 7.84 0.81 -19.74
N THR A 119 7.99 -0.50 -19.98
CA THR A 119 8.24 -1.04 -21.32
C THR A 119 7.05 -0.82 -22.24
N LYS A 120 5.80 -0.98 -21.77
CA LYS A 120 4.60 -0.63 -22.54
C LYS A 120 4.56 0.84 -22.93
N ARG A 121 4.96 1.77 -22.06
CA ARG A 121 5.05 3.20 -22.41
C ARG A 121 6.17 3.50 -23.41
N ARG A 122 7.31 2.81 -23.30
CA ARG A 122 8.44 2.96 -24.25
C ARG A 122 8.13 2.36 -25.62
N LEU A 123 7.50 1.18 -25.67
CA LEU A 123 7.14 0.47 -26.90
C LEU A 123 5.83 1.00 -27.52
N GLY A 124 4.90 1.48 -26.69
CA GLY A 124 3.63 2.09 -27.10
C GLY A 124 3.74 3.53 -27.59
N SER A 125 4.93 4.15 -27.52
CA SER A 125 5.22 5.41 -28.22
C SER A 125 5.54 5.21 -29.72
N GLY A 126 5.64 3.96 -30.19
CA GLY A 126 6.15 3.63 -31.52
C GLY A 126 5.13 3.17 -32.57
N ASP A 127 3.90 2.78 -32.21
CA ASP A 127 2.97 2.25 -33.20
C ASP A 127 1.51 2.61 -32.92
N ASN A 128 1.16 3.82 -33.34
CA ASN A 128 -0.22 4.22 -33.59
C ASN A 128 -0.47 4.26 -35.11
N ARG A 129 0.05 3.26 -35.84
CA ARG A 129 -0.20 3.05 -37.27
C ARG A 129 -0.86 1.70 -37.51
N LYS A 130 -2.08 1.51 -36.98
CA LYS A 130 -3.12 0.68 -37.61
C LYS A 130 -4.46 0.87 -36.89
N ASP A 131 -5.18 1.92 -37.27
CA ASP A 131 -6.50 1.79 -37.92
C ASP A 131 -7.11 3.19 -38.12
N ARG A 132 -6.80 3.83 -39.25
CA ARG A 132 -7.53 5.00 -39.77
C ARG A 132 -8.16 4.67 -41.13
N GLY A 133 -8.64 3.44 -41.29
CA GLY A 133 -9.44 3.05 -42.46
C GLY A 133 -10.90 3.52 -42.41
N GLY A 134 -11.35 4.18 -41.34
CA GLY A 134 -12.76 4.49 -41.12
C GLY A 134 -13.18 5.96 -41.16
N HIS A 135 -12.25 6.93 -41.24
CA HIS A 135 -12.58 8.36 -41.10
C HIS A 135 -12.50 9.20 -42.38
N GLU A 136 -12.15 8.60 -43.51
CA GLU A 136 -12.02 9.33 -44.79
C GLU A 136 -13.36 9.45 -45.54
N ARG A 137 -14.31 8.54 -45.30
CA ARG A 137 -15.66 8.63 -45.91
C ARG A 137 -16.57 9.68 -45.25
N GLN A 138 -16.22 10.23 -44.09
CA GLN A 138 -17.05 11.21 -43.40
C GLN A 138 -16.65 12.67 -43.64
N ARG A 139 -15.45 12.94 -44.18
CA ARG A 139 -15.02 14.31 -44.49
C ARG A 139 -15.45 14.82 -45.87
N LEU A 140 -15.69 13.95 -46.83
CA LEU A 140 -16.19 14.36 -48.15
C LEU A 140 -17.67 14.78 -48.08
N GLY A 141 -18.49 14.11 -47.27
CA GLY A 141 -19.91 14.49 -47.08
C GLY A 141 -20.14 15.76 -46.25
N ILE A 142 -19.21 16.14 -45.37
CA ILE A 142 -19.33 17.38 -44.58
C ILE A 142 -18.97 18.61 -45.42
N ARG A 143 -18.04 18.50 -46.37
CA ARG A 143 -17.67 19.60 -47.27
C ARG A 143 -18.77 19.90 -48.29
N GLU A 144 -19.44 18.89 -48.83
CA GLU A 144 -20.61 19.07 -49.71
C GLU A 144 -21.83 19.62 -48.95
N ARG A 145 -22.12 19.12 -47.74
CA ARG A 145 -23.25 19.65 -46.95
C ARG A 145 -23.02 21.08 -46.46
N ARG A 146 -21.76 21.48 -46.22
CA ARG A 146 -21.40 22.86 -45.85
C ARG A 146 -21.56 23.85 -47.01
N GLN A 147 -21.54 23.39 -48.25
CA GLN A 147 -21.82 24.20 -49.44
C GLN A 147 -23.32 24.30 -49.77
N GLN A 148 -24.16 23.45 -49.17
CA GLN A 148 -25.62 23.44 -49.39
C GLN A 148 -26.42 24.08 -48.25
N ALA A 149 -25.81 24.33 -47.09
CA ALA A 149 -26.47 25.02 -45.98
C ALA A 149 -26.41 26.55 -46.18
N GLY A 150 -27.56 27.19 -46.30
CA GLY A 150 -27.70 28.64 -46.38
C GLY A 150 -27.39 29.33 -45.05
N CYS A 151 -26.80 30.52 -45.10
CA CYS A 151 -26.59 31.37 -43.94
C CYS A 151 -27.94 31.69 -43.27
N TYR A 152 -28.07 31.43 -41.98
CA TYR A 152 -29.30 31.70 -41.20
C TYR A 152 -29.69 33.18 -41.10
N HIS A 153 -28.87 34.12 -41.61
CA HIS A 153 -29.15 35.56 -41.62
C HIS A 153 -29.59 36.08 -43.00
N CYS A 154 -28.92 35.65 -44.08
CA CYS A 154 -29.17 36.16 -45.44
C CYS A 154 -29.61 35.09 -46.44
N GLY A 155 -29.70 33.83 -46.03
CA GLY A 155 -30.10 32.69 -46.85
C GLY A 155 -29.06 32.20 -47.87
N LYS A 156 -27.96 32.94 -48.10
CA LYS A 156 -26.95 32.58 -49.11
C LYS A 156 -26.04 31.46 -48.61
N VAL A 157 -25.76 30.50 -49.49
CA VAL A 157 -24.90 29.34 -49.18
C VAL A 157 -23.41 29.72 -49.18
N GLY A 158 -22.59 28.95 -48.45
CA GLY A 158 -21.13 29.07 -48.47
C GLY A 158 -20.50 29.84 -47.29
N HIS A 159 -21.28 30.43 -46.38
CA HIS A 159 -20.79 31.07 -45.16
C HIS A 159 -21.77 30.92 -43.99
N PHE A 160 -21.28 30.98 -42.75
CA PHE A 160 -22.13 30.95 -41.55
C PHE A 160 -22.56 32.37 -41.13
N LYS A 161 -23.58 32.46 -40.26
CA LYS A 161 -24.13 33.74 -39.75
C LYS A 161 -23.03 34.72 -39.32
N TRP A 162 -22.03 34.28 -38.57
CA TRP A 162 -20.96 35.15 -38.05
C TRP A 162 -19.98 35.68 -39.10
N GLU A 163 -19.95 35.06 -40.29
CA GLU A 163 -19.12 35.44 -41.44
C GLU A 163 -19.96 36.12 -42.54
N CYS A 164 -21.20 36.49 -42.23
CA CYS A 164 -22.13 37.08 -43.18
C CYS A 164 -21.72 38.52 -43.52
N PRO A 165 -21.45 38.85 -44.79
CA PRO A 165 -21.11 40.21 -45.20
C PRO A 165 -22.25 41.22 -44.99
N GLY A 166 -23.48 40.76 -44.77
CA GLY A 166 -24.61 41.61 -44.39
C GLY A 166 -24.49 42.18 -42.97
N LEU A 167 -23.90 41.43 -42.03
CA LEU A 167 -23.68 41.90 -40.65
C LEU A 167 -22.56 42.93 -40.54
N ALA A 168 -21.64 42.97 -41.52
CA ALA A 168 -20.62 44.01 -41.61
C ALA A 168 -21.23 45.37 -41.98
N ARG A 169 -22.27 45.41 -42.82
CA ARG A 169 -22.94 46.65 -43.23
C ARG A 169 -23.85 47.24 -42.14
N GLU A 170 -24.50 46.40 -41.33
CA GLU A 170 -25.31 46.91 -40.20
C GLU A 170 -24.46 47.61 -39.13
N ARG A 171 -23.19 47.22 -38.98
CA ARG A 171 -22.24 47.89 -38.08
C ARG A 171 -21.81 49.27 -38.60
N GLU A 172 -21.76 49.48 -39.92
CA GLU A 172 -21.49 50.79 -40.52
C GLU A 172 -22.71 51.72 -40.46
N THR A 173 -23.94 51.21 -40.61
CA THR A 173 -25.14 52.06 -40.56
C THR A 173 -25.48 52.56 -39.15
N VAL A 174 -25.08 51.84 -38.09
CA VAL A 174 -25.25 52.31 -36.71
C VAL A 174 -24.24 53.42 -36.35
N SER A 175 -23.08 53.48 -37.02
CA SER A 175 -22.07 54.52 -36.80
C SER A 175 -22.39 55.85 -37.51
N LEU A 176 -23.29 55.85 -38.50
CA LEU A 176 -23.66 57.04 -39.28
C LEU A 176 -24.88 57.80 -38.75
N MET A 177 -25.53 57.33 -37.67
CA MET A 177 -26.74 57.97 -37.09
C MET A 177 -26.47 58.73 -35.76
N THR A 178 -25.24 59.14 -35.47
CA THR A 178 -24.90 59.87 -34.22
C THR A 178 -24.12 61.16 -34.43
N PHE A 179 -24.51 61.96 -35.42
CA PHE A 179 -24.16 63.39 -35.50
C PHE A 179 -25.43 64.19 -35.87
N ASP A 180 -25.53 65.41 -35.33
CA ASP A 180 -26.67 66.34 -35.23
C ASP A 180 -27.56 66.07 -33.97
N GLU A 181 -27.71 66.95 -32.97
CA GLU A 181 -27.62 68.42 -32.92
C GLU A 181 -27.01 68.93 -31.59
N GLU A 182 -26.54 70.17 -31.69
CA GLU A 182 -25.94 71.09 -30.71
C GLU A 182 -26.94 71.62 -29.66
#